data_AF-A0A2X2UU97-F1
#
_entry.id   AF-A0A2X2UU97-F1
#
_cell.length_a   1.000
_cell.length_b   1.000
_cell.length_c   1.000
_cell.angle_alpha   90.00
_cell.angle_beta   90.00
_cell.angle_gamma   90.00
#
_symmetry.space_group_name_H-M   'P 1'
#
loop_
_entity.id
_entity.type
_entity.pdbx_description
1 polymer ?
#
loop_
_entity_poly.entity_id
_entity_poly.type
_entity_poly.pdbx_seq_one_letter_code
_entity_poly.pdbx_strand_id
1 'polypeptide(L)'
;MKKFIFYLLTLVGFTASAQVYEFKVVTAIESVVPSGTGRSRLISANETRNYKEFTTTRSEEGDERNKSDRDEIRVKGFDETKLLNFFNLGGIRFQNIAANDALITSKLNTMSEEGWELAFVTSGVESNAGSNDSTGIFITRFVFKRLKK
;
A
#
# COMPACT_ATOMS: atom_id res chain seq x y z
N MET A 1 34.38 35.85 -27.50
CA MET A 1 34.76 35.36 -26.16
C MET A 1 33.76 35.75 -25.06
N LYS A 2 33.41 37.03 -24.87
CA LYS A 2 32.42 37.46 -23.84
C LYS A 2 31.03 36.80 -23.94
N LYS A 3 30.52 36.56 -25.15
CA LYS A 3 29.23 35.87 -25.37
C LYS A 3 29.27 34.39 -24.98
N PHE A 4 30.42 33.74 -25.11
CA PHE A 4 30.60 32.31 -24.79
C PHE A 4 30.62 32.08 -23.26
N ILE A 5 31.18 33.02 -22.51
CA ILE A 5 31.12 33.03 -21.04
C ILE A 5 29.67 33.17 -20.55
N PHE A 6 28.83 33.93 -21.26
CA PHE A 6 27.42 34.08 -20.92
C PHE A 6 26.61 32.78 -21.11
N TYR A 7 26.88 32.03 -22.18
CA TYR A 7 26.28 30.70 -22.41
C TYR A 7 26.78 29.65 -21.40
N LEU A 8 28.03 29.75 -20.96
CA LEU A 8 28.57 28.87 -19.93
C LEU A 8 27.98 29.18 -18.54
N LEU A 9 27.71 30.45 -18.24
CA LEU A 9 27.11 30.88 -16.97
C LEU A 9 25.63 30.46 -16.83
N THR A 10 24.89 30.37 -17.95
CA THR A 10 23.51 29.86 -17.94
C THR A 10 23.40 28.36 -17.66
N LEU A 11 24.49 27.59 -17.79
CA LEU A 11 24.48 26.13 -17.61
C LEU A 11 24.72 25.68 -16.15
N VAL A 12 25.18 26.57 -15.27
CA VAL A 12 25.67 26.23 -13.91
C VAL A 12 24.57 26.37 -12.83
N GLY A 13 23.33 26.69 -13.22
CA GLY A 13 22.24 27.03 -12.30
C GLY A 13 21.36 25.86 -11.80
N PHE A 14 21.66 24.59 -12.13
CA PHE A 14 20.85 23.47 -11.62
C PHE A 14 21.32 23.05 -10.23
N THR A 15 20.75 23.66 -9.19
CA THR A 15 20.79 23.05 -7.86
C THR A 15 19.94 21.79 -7.89
N ALA A 16 20.57 20.63 -7.85
CA ALA A 16 19.87 19.35 -7.69
C ALA A 16 19.25 19.29 -6.29
N SER A 17 18.03 19.81 -6.14
CA SER A 17 17.23 19.56 -4.94
C SER A 17 16.88 18.07 -4.90
N ALA A 18 17.16 17.42 -3.78
CA ALA A 18 16.72 16.05 -3.57
C ALA A 18 15.19 15.99 -3.71
N GLN A 19 14.71 15.13 -4.60
CA GLN A 19 13.28 14.95 -4.80
C GLN A 19 12.66 14.32 -3.55
N VAL A 20 11.66 14.99 -3.00
CA VAL A 20 10.85 14.46 -1.91
C VAL A 20 9.65 13.76 -2.50
N TYR A 21 9.36 12.55 -2.03
CA TYR A 21 8.21 11.76 -2.47
C TYR A 21 7.19 11.64 -1.34
N GLU A 22 5.92 11.65 -1.70
CA GLU A 22 4.88 11.10 -0.84
C GLU A 22 4.55 9.67 -1.29
N PHE A 23 4.09 8.85 -0.34
CA PHE A 23 3.82 7.43 -0.56
C PHE A 23 2.38 7.07 -0.19
N LYS A 24 1.81 6.12 -0.93
CA LYS A 24 0.49 5.54 -0.64
C LYS A 24 0.54 4.03 -0.81
N VAL A 25 -0.22 3.32 0.02
CA VAL A 25 -0.33 1.86 -0.02
C VAL A 25 -1.75 1.48 -0.42
N VAL A 26 -1.86 0.59 -1.41
CA VAL A 26 -3.09 -0.13 -1.75
C VAL A 26 -2.86 -1.60 -1.39
N THR A 27 -3.80 -2.23 -0.70
CA THR A 27 -3.66 -3.62 -0.22
C THR A 27 -4.77 -4.49 -0.77
N ALA A 28 -4.42 -5.56 -1.48
CA ALA A 28 -5.34 -6.65 -1.79
C ALA A 28 -5.21 -7.74 -0.72
N ILE A 29 -6.34 -8.21 -0.21
CA ILE A 29 -6.46 -9.39 0.66
C ILE A 29 -7.41 -10.34 -0.05
N GLU A 30 -6.92 -11.55 -0.35
CA GLU A 30 -7.67 -12.58 -1.06
C GLU A 30 -7.69 -13.85 -0.23
N SER A 31 -8.87 -14.30 0.13
CA SER A 31 -9.04 -15.48 0.96
C SER A 31 -8.79 -16.74 0.15
N VAL A 32 -7.96 -17.61 0.71
CA VAL A 32 -7.71 -18.96 0.19
C VAL A 32 -8.43 -20.03 1.01
N VAL A 33 -9.34 -19.63 1.90
CA VAL A 33 -10.11 -20.53 2.76
C VAL A 33 -11.00 -21.45 1.91
N PRO A 34 -10.86 -22.78 2.03
CA PRO A 34 -11.77 -23.73 1.40
C PRO A 34 -13.21 -23.48 1.85
N SER A 35 -14.19 -23.70 0.98
CA SER A 35 -15.63 -23.34 1.13
C SER A 35 -16.04 -21.93 0.72
N GLY A 36 -15.10 -21.00 0.52
CA GLY A 36 -15.40 -19.68 -0.05
C GLY A 36 -16.15 -18.74 0.90
N THR A 37 -16.09 -18.98 2.21
CA THR A 37 -16.66 -18.12 3.28
C THR A 37 -15.78 -16.90 3.61
N GLY A 38 -14.60 -16.79 2.99
CA GLY A 38 -13.69 -15.68 3.20
C GLY A 38 -14.20 -14.32 2.72
N ARG A 39 -13.56 -13.25 3.19
CA ARG A 39 -13.88 -11.87 2.81
C ARG A 39 -12.70 -11.21 2.10
N SER A 40 -12.61 -11.43 0.78
CA SER A 40 -11.57 -10.81 -0.05
C SER A 40 -11.87 -9.33 -0.32
N ARG A 41 -10.87 -8.44 -0.18
CA ARG A 41 -11.01 -6.98 -0.30
C ARG A 41 -9.76 -6.34 -0.89
N LEU A 42 -9.96 -5.30 -1.71
CA LEU A 42 -8.94 -4.32 -2.07
C LEU A 42 -9.19 -3.05 -1.24
N ILE A 43 -8.18 -2.61 -0.51
CA ILE A 43 -8.29 -1.58 0.53
C ILE A 43 -7.32 -0.43 0.22
N SER A 44 -7.80 0.81 0.34
CA SER A 44 -6.94 2.01 0.34
C SER A 44 -7.46 3.05 1.33
N ALA A 45 -6.57 3.63 2.15
CA ALA A 45 -6.93 4.68 3.09
C ALA A 45 -7.11 6.04 2.38
N ASN A 46 -8.08 6.83 2.87
CA ASN A 46 -8.37 8.18 2.42
C ASN A 46 -7.96 9.25 3.44
N GLU A 47 -7.48 8.82 4.61
CA GLU A 47 -7.00 9.68 5.69
C GLU A 47 -5.51 9.43 5.95
N THR A 48 -4.81 10.47 6.40
CA THR A 48 -3.41 10.38 6.84
C THR A 48 -3.32 10.23 8.35
N ARG A 49 -2.33 9.48 8.83
CA ARG A 49 -2.00 9.36 10.26
C ARG A 49 -0.52 9.68 10.50
N ASN A 50 -0.23 10.38 11.59
CA ASN A 50 1.14 10.70 11.98
C ASN A 50 1.69 9.60 12.90
N TYR A 51 2.63 8.80 12.40
CA TYR A 51 3.20 7.70 13.19
C TYR A 51 3.80 8.18 14.52
N LYS A 52 4.27 9.43 14.62
CA LYS A 52 4.87 9.99 15.83
C LYS A 52 3.90 10.05 17.01
N GLU A 53 2.61 10.25 16.76
CA GLU A 53 1.57 10.28 17.80
C GLU A 53 1.44 8.94 18.52
N PHE A 54 1.83 7.84 17.86
CA PHE A 54 1.71 6.47 18.36
C PHE A 54 3.08 5.81 18.62
N THR A 55 4.18 6.58 18.48
CA THR A 55 5.54 6.08 18.65
C THR A 55 6.04 6.39 20.05
N THR A 56 6.76 5.44 20.65
CA THR A 56 7.56 5.69 21.85
C THR A 56 8.99 6.02 21.43
N THR A 57 9.50 7.18 21.84
CA THR A 57 10.92 7.52 21.74
C THR A 57 11.57 7.22 23.08
N ARG A 58 12.55 6.32 23.12
CA ARG A 58 13.30 5.96 24.34
C ARG A 58 14.70 6.58 24.26
N SER A 59 15.17 7.16 25.35
CA SER A 59 16.48 7.80 25.46
C SER A 59 17.01 7.71 26.90
N GLU A 60 18.26 8.13 27.14
CA GLU A 60 18.80 8.21 28.52
C GLU A 60 18.00 9.18 29.41
N GLU A 61 17.39 10.20 28.81
CA GLU A 61 16.58 11.20 29.50
C GLU A 61 15.12 10.75 29.74
N GLY A 62 14.70 9.60 29.20
CA GLY A 62 13.35 9.09 29.40
C GLY A 62 13.01 7.81 28.63
N ASP A 63 12.34 6.88 29.31
CA ASP A 63 11.93 5.56 28.79
C ASP A 63 10.41 5.32 28.86
N GLU A 64 9.62 6.38 29.06
CA GLU A 64 8.18 6.23 29.17
C GLU A 64 7.53 5.81 27.85
N ARG A 65 6.73 4.73 27.91
CA ARG A 65 5.98 4.21 26.78
C ARG A 65 4.86 5.18 26.37
N ASN A 66 4.64 5.30 25.08
CA ASN A 66 3.46 5.94 24.51
C ASN A 66 2.16 5.27 25.01
N LYS A 67 1.23 6.08 25.54
CA LYS A 67 -0.03 5.66 26.16
C LYS A 67 -1.28 5.99 25.31
N SER A 68 -1.11 6.45 24.06
CA SER A 68 -2.22 6.75 23.16
C SER A 68 -3.14 5.54 22.99
N ASP A 69 -4.44 5.77 22.85
CA ASP A 69 -5.38 4.68 22.63
C ASP A 69 -5.18 4.05 21.25
N ARG A 70 -5.28 2.72 21.17
CA ARG A 70 -5.26 1.99 19.89
C ARG A 70 -6.48 2.31 19.04
N ASP A 71 -7.57 2.70 19.68
CA ASP A 71 -8.79 3.09 19.00
C ASP A 71 -8.58 4.34 18.14
N GLU A 72 -7.68 5.23 18.55
CA GLU A 72 -7.29 6.42 17.79
C GLU A 72 -6.51 6.06 16.52
N ILE A 73 -5.83 4.91 16.45
CA ILE A 73 -5.10 4.47 15.24
C ILE A 73 -6.08 4.10 14.11
N ARG A 74 -7.28 3.63 14.44
CA ARG A 74 -8.24 3.14 13.44
C ARG A 74 -8.71 4.27 12.52
N VAL A 75 -8.51 4.10 11.23
CA VAL A 75 -9.00 5.01 10.18
C VAL A 75 -10.45 4.65 9.86
N LYS A 76 -11.36 5.65 9.86
CA LYS A 76 -12.76 5.45 9.48
C LYS A 76 -13.00 5.73 8.00
N GLY A 77 -12.25 6.66 7.40
CA GLY A 77 -12.27 6.96 5.96
C GLY A 77 -11.30 6.08 5.17
N PHE A 78 -11.80 4.99 4.61
CA PHE A 78 -11.07 4.14 3.67
C PHE A 78 -12.02 3.49 2.67
N ASP A 79 -11.49 3.20 1.48
CA ASP A 79 -12.23 2.47 0.45
C ASP A 79 -12.06 0.97 0.65
N GLU A 80 -13.16 0.23 0.55
CA GLU A 80 -13.17 -1.23 0.40
C GLU A 80 -13.83 -1.62 -0.93
N THR A 81 -13.03 -2.11 -1.86
CA THR A 81 -13.55 -2.77 -3.07
C THR A 81 -13.68 -4.27 -2.80
N LYS A 82 -14.84 -4.84 -3.13
CA LYS A 82 -15.08 -6.28 -2.98
C LYS A 82 -14.25 -7.05 -4.01
N LEU A 83 -13.56 -8.10 -3.55
CA LEU A 83 -12.93 -9.11 -4.39
C LEU A 83 -13.62 -10.46 -4.15
N LEU A 84 -13.41 -11.39 -5.07
CA LEU A 84 -13.89 -12.76 -5.00
C LEU A 84 -12.84 -13.66 -4.34
N ASN A 85 -13.28 -14.72 -3.64
CA ASN A 85 -12.37 -15.68 -3.00
C ASN A 85 -11.72 -16.60 -4.04
N PHE A 86 -10.48 -17.02 -3.79
CA PHE A 86 -9.76 -17.93 -4.68
C PHE A 86 -10.32 -19.35 -4.67
N PHE A 87 -10.89 -19.79 -3.54
CA PHE A 87 -11.38 -21.16 -3.36
C PHE A 87 -12.88 -21.20 -3.07
N ASN A 88 -13.51 -22.31 -3.45
CA ASN A 88 -14.78 -22.77 -2.91
C ASN A 88 -14.70 -24.29 -2.62
N LEU A 89 -15.84 -24.95 -2.38
CA LEU A 89 -15.87 -26.41 -2.14
C LEU A 89 -15.35 -27.26 -3.31
N GLY A 90 -15.34 -26.73 -4.54
CA GLY A 90 -14.86 -27.41 -5.75
C GLY A 90 -13.39 -27.11 -6.10
N GLY A 91 -12.67 -26.36 -5.27
CA GLY A 91 -11.27 -25.99 -5.50
C GLY A 91 -11.09 -24.55 -5.98
N ILE A 92 -10.01 -24.32 -6.74
CA ILE A 92 -9.61 -22.99 -7.21
C ILE A 92 -10.60 -22.45 -8.25
N ARG A 93 -10.94 -21.17 -8.11
CA ARG A 93 -11.84 -20.44 -9.00
C ARG A 93 -11.06 -19.47 -9.88
N PHE A 94 -10.49 -19.95 -10.98
CA PHE A 94 -9.70 -19.13 -11.89
C PHE A 94 -10.44 -17.91 -12.46
N GLN A 95 -11.75 -18.03 -12.70
CA GLN A 95 -12.58 -16.89 -13.10
C GLN A 95 -12.64 -15.79 -12.01
N ASN A 96 -12.62 -16.18 -10.74
CA ASN A 96 -12.59 -15.22 -9.63
C ASN A 96 -11.26 -14.47 -9.63
N ILE A 97 -10.15 -15.18 -9.86
CA ILE A 97 -8.81 -14.59 -9.97
C ILE A 97 -8.80 -13.56 -11.11
N ALA A 98 -9.24 -13.95 -12.32
CA ALA A 98 -9.28 -13.05 -13.46
C ALA A 98 -10.17 -11.80 -13.23
N ALA A 99 -11.30 -11.97 -12.53
CA ALA A 99 -12.17 -10.84 -12.17
C ALA A 99 -11.52 -9.91 -11.14
N ASN A 100 -10.81 -10.47 -10.16
CA ASN A 100 -10.04 -9.69 -9.19
C ASN A 100 -8.90 -8.92 -9.87
N ASP A 101 -8.17 -9.57 -10.78
CA ASP A 101 -7.11 -8.95 -11.58
C ASP A 101 -7.65 -7.74 -12.35
N ALA A 102 -8.82 -7.85 -12.99
CA ALA A 102 -9.44 -6.73 -13.68
C ALA A 102 -9.76 -5.54 -12.74
N LEU A 103 -10.24 -5.81 -11.53
CA LEU A 103 -10.49 -4.77 -10.52
C LEU A 103 -9.19 -4.14 -10.00
N ILE A 104 -8.16 -4.95 -9.76
CA ILE A 104 -6.85 -4.48 -9.33
C ILE A 104 -6.23 -3.62 -10.44
N THR A 105 -6.20 -4.09 -11.69
CA THR A 105 -5.72 -3.32 -12.84
C THR A 105 -6.44 -1.98 -12.96
N SER A 106 -7.76 -1.96 -12.83
CA SER A 106 -8.53 -0.72 -12.82
C SER A 106 -8.03 0.26 -11.75
N LYS A 107 -7.83 -0.21 -10.51
CA LYS A 107 -7.27 0.63 -9.43
C LYS A 107 -5.85 1.10 -9.73
N LEU A 108 -4.97 0.24 -10.24
CA LEU A 108 -3.58 0.62 -10.57
C LEU A 108 -3.55 1.69 -11.67
N ASN A 109 -4.40 1.57 -12.68
CA ASN A 109 -4.54 2.56 -13.74
C ASN A 109 -5.04 3.90 -13.18
N THR A 110 -6.09 3.90 -12.35
CA THR A 110 -6.56 5.13 -11.68
C THR A 110 -5.45 5.79 -10.86
N MET A 111 -4.67 5.01 -10.11
CA MET A 111 -3.52 5.55 -9.37
C MET A 111 -2.50 6.22 -10.32
N SER A 112 -2.21 5.59 -11.46
CA SER A 112 -1.33 6.17 -12.48
C SER A 112 -1.88 7.47 -13.08
N GLU A 113 -3.19 7.52 -13.38
CA GLU A 113 -3.87 8.73 -13.90
C GLU A 113 -3.84 9.87 -12.88
N GLU A 114 -3.92 9.56 -11.58
CA GLU A 114 -3.76 10.49 -10.47
C GLU A 114 -2.29 10.90 -10.20
N GLY A 115 -1.36 10.48 -11.07
CA GLY A 115 0.06 10.84 -11.01
C GLY A 115 0.87 10.01 -10.00
N TRP A 116 0.36 8.88 -9.53
CA TRP A 116 1.12 7.94 -8.71
C TRP A 116 1.89 6.95 -9.56
N GLU A 117 3.17 6.78 -9.25
CA GLU A 117 4.03 5.74 -9.81
C GLU A 117 4.00 4.51 -8.90
N LEU A 118 3.76 3.32 -9.47
CA LEU A 118 3.91 2.07 -8.76
C LEU A 118 5.41 1.82 -8.50
N ALA A 119 5.82 1.92 -7.24
CA ALA A 119 7.23 1.82 -6.86
C ALA A 119 7.63 0.39 -6.48
N PHE A 120 6.79 -0.29 -5.69
CA PHE A 120 7.07 -1.62 -5.18
C PHE A 120 5.80 -2.45 -5.07
N VAL A 121 5.90 -3.75 -5.31
CA VAL A 121 4.86 -4.73 -5.03
C VAL A 121 5.46 -5.79 -4.12
N THR A 122 4.78 -6.11 -3.03
CA THR A 122 5.16 -7.21 -2.14
C THR A 122 3.95 -8.06 -1.79
N SER A 123 4.13 -9.37 -1.77
CA SER A 123 3.08 -10.33 -1.44
C SER A 123 3.51 -11.21 -0.28
N GLY A 124 2.54 -11.60 0.54
CA GLY A 124 2.69 -12.55 1.62
C GLY A 124 1.53 -13.53 1.62
N VAL A 125 1.74 -14.70 2.23
CA VAL A 125 0.71 -15.71 2.39
C VAL A 125 0.72 -16.20 3.83
N GLU A 126 -0.47 -16.28 4.42
CA GLU A 126 -0.75 -17.15 5.54
C GLU A 126 -1.42 -18.39 4.95
N SER A 127 -0.77 -19.54 5.07
CA SER A 127 -1.32 -20.80 4.59
C SER A 127 -2.08 -21.51 5.71
N ASN A 128 -3.19 -22.11 5.33
CA ASN A 128 -3.93 -23.05 6.15
C ASN A 128 -3.02 -24.22 6.59
N ALA A 129 -2.82 -24.37 7.89
CA ALA A 129 -1.94 -25.38 8.48
C ALA A 129 -2.60 -26.75 8.76
N GLY A 130 -3.76 -27.05 8.16
CA GLY A 130 -4.39 -28.38 8.21
C GLY A 130 -5.63 -28.45 9.09
N SER A 131 -5.96 -29.63 9.62
CA SER A 131 -7.30 -29.95 10.17
C SER A 131 -7.81 -29.04 11.29
N ASN A 132 -6.92 -28.33 11.99
CA ASN A 132 -7.27 -27.44 13.09
C ASN A 132 -7.13 -25.95 12.73
N ASP A 133 -6.73 -25.65 11.49
CA ASP A 133 -6.58 -24.30 10.97
C ASP A 133 -7.51 -24.17 9.75
N SER A 134 -8.48 -23.26 9.82
CA SER A 134 -9.39 -22.99 8.71
C SER A 134 -9.11 -21.64 8.05
N THR A 135 -8.04 -20.97 8.48
CA THR A 135 -7.64 -19.65 8.02
C THR A 135 -6.61 -19.74 6.90
N GLY A 136 -6.56 -18.69 6.10
CA GLY A 136 -5.69 -18.63 4.95
C GLY A 136 -5.96 -17.38 4.14
N ILE A 137 -4.96 -16.52 4.04
CA ILE A 137 -5.02 -15.27 3.30
C ILE A 137 -3.80 -15.12 2.39
N PHE A 138 -4.05 -14.64 1.19
CA PHE A 138 -3.04 -14.05 0.33
C PHE A 138 -3.16 -12.53 0.46
N ILE A 139 -2.04 -11.84 0.74
CA ILE A 139 -2.01 -10.39 0.87
C ILE A 139 -0.99 -9.81 -0.10
N THR A 140 -1.39 -8.83 -0.88
CA THR A 140 -0.48 -8.07 -1.77
C THR A 140 -0.57 -6.59 -1.43
N ARG A 141 0.58 -5.95 -1.23
CA ARG A 141 0.70 -4.51 -1.03
C ARG A 141 1.37 -3.88 -2.24
N PHE A 142 0.63 -2.97 -2.87
CA PHE A 142 1.10 -2.09 -3.93
C PHE A 142 1.51 -0.77 -3.29
N VAL A 143 2.79 -0.46 -3.32
CA VAL A 143 3.35 0.79 -2.79
C VAL A 143 3.55 1.75 -3.95
N PHE A 144 2.83 2.86 -3.88
CA PHE A 144 2.90 3.95 -4.82
C PHE A 144 3.70 5.10 -4.25
N LYS A 145 4.38 5.85 -5.12
CA LYS A 145 5.05 7.10 -4.80
C LYS A 145 4.65 8.18 -5.81
N ARG A 146 4.70 9.45 -5.42
CA ARG A 146 4.72 10.58 -6.36
C ARG A 146 5.50 11.74 -5.79
N LEU A 147 5.96 12.64 -6.65
CA LEU A 147 6.66 13.84 -6.22
C LEU A 147 5.76 14.64 -5.28
N LYS A 148 6.29 14.91 -4.08
CA LYS A 148 5.62 15.76 -3.11
C LYS A 148 5.68 17.19 -3.65
N LYS A 149 4.51 17.76 -3.91
CA LYS A 149 4.37 19.16 -4.32
C LYS A 149 4.68 20.10 -3.17
#